data_AF-A0A2V6CXQ9-F1
#
_entry.id   AF-A0A2V6CXQ9-F1
#
_cell.length_a   1.000
_cell.length_b   1.000
_cell.length_c   1.000
_cell.angle_alpha   90.00
_cell.angle_beta   90.00
_cell.angle_gamma   90.00
#
_symmetry.space_group_name_H-M   'P 1'
#
loop_
_entity.id
_entity.type
_entity.pdbx_description
1 polymer ?
#
loop_
_entity_poly.entity_id
_entity_poly.type
_entity_poly.pdbx_seq_one_letter_code
_entity_poly.pdbx_strand_id
1 'polypeptide(L)'
;MRKELTVRGLIIGIIITLVFTAANVYFGLKAGLTFSTSIPAAVISMAILRGFKDATIQENNIVQTVASAAGTLSSIIFVLPGLIMIGWWTEFPFWTSFWICALGGILGVMYSIPLRRALVTQSDLPYPEGVACAEVLKVGSSGDSEHASEVEHGRAGLLAVLWGSIVAAVFAVVVQTQLFAADVAQTFRIGKRGAVSGYDFFLSFALLGIGHLVGLSVGIAMLIGALIGWGWGVPHYSAIAGDVTTAAAQLAQSTWSHKVRFVGAGAIGVSAIWTLLKLVKPVASGLAGAMAAARARKAGKGDTLPITERDIPIGVVGVVTLVCMLPIGWLL
;
A
#
# COMPACT_ATOMS: atom_id res chain seq x y z
N MET A 1 -15.80 17.16 -25.84
CA MET A 1 -15.09 16.82 -24.59
C MET A 1 -15.43 15.37 -24.26
N ARG A 2 -14.55 14.40 -24.52
CA ARG A 2 -14.83 12.98 -24.21
C ARG A 2 -14.96 12.85 -22.68
N LYS A 3 -15.96 12.12 -22.19
CA LYS A 3 -16.23 11.96 -20.75
C LYS A 3 -15.14 11.11 -20.11
N GLU A 4 -14.29 11.73 -19.30
CA GLU A 4 -13.26 11.02 -18.51
C GLU A 4 -13.91 10.22 -17.37
N LEU A 5 -14.95 10.79 -16.75
CA LEU A 5 -15.75 10.14 -15.72
C LEU A 5 -16.97 9.47 -16.35
N THR A 6 -17.04 8.14 -16.23
CA THR A 6 -18.18 7.34 -16.65
C THR A 6 -18.74 6.54 -15.47
N VAL A 7 -20.04 6.28 -15.47
CA VAL A 7 -20.68 5.45 -14.44
C VAL A 7 -20.13 4.01 -14.48
N ARG A 8 -19.89 3.49 -15.69
CA ARG A 8 -19.32 2.14 -15.87
C ARG A 8 -17.90 2.03 -15.34
N GLY A 9 -17.02 3.00 -15.63
CA GLY A 9 -15.66 3.04 -15.11
C GLY A 9 -15.66 3.17 -13.58
N LEU A 10 -16.55 4.00 -13.02
CA LEU A 10 -16.70 4.10 -11.58
C LEU A 10 -17.10 2.77 -10.93
N ILE A 11 -18.09 2.06 -11.50
CA ILE A 11 -18.52 0.75 -10.99
C ILE A 11 -17.38 -0.27 -11.05
N ILE A 12 -16.67 -0.35 -12.19
CA ILE A 12 -15.52 -1.24 -12.35
C ILE A 12 -14.44 -0.90 -11.31
N GLY A 13 -14.16 0.39 -11.11
CA GLY A 13 -13.20 0.88 -10.12
C GLY A 13 -13.58 0.46 -8.70
N ILE A 14 -14.85 0.62 -8.31
CA ILE A 14 -15.35 0.21 -6.99
C ILE A 14 -15.18 -1.29 -6.77
N ILE A 15 -15.55 -2.12 -7.77
CA ILE A 15 -15.43 -3.58 -7.67
C ILE A 15 -13.97 -4.00 -7.51
N ILE A 16 -13.08 -3.46 -8.34
CA ILE A 16 -11.63 -3.73 -8.26
C ILE A 16 -11.10 -3.28 -6.89
N THR A 17 -11.47 -2.08 -6.45
CA THR A 17 -11.05 -1.53 -5.15
C THR A 17 -11.46 -2.44 -4.00
N LEU A 18 -12.70 -2.95 -4.01
CA LEU A 18 -13.20 -3.84 -2.95
C LEU A 18 -12.37 -5.13 -2.88
N VAL A 19 -12.11 -5.77 -4.02
CA VAL A 19 -11.33 -7.01 -4.09
C VAL A 19 -9.89 -6.79 -3.62
N PHE A 20 -9.22 -5.74 -4.11
CA PHE A 20 -7.84 -5.46 -3.72
C PHE A 20 -7.72 -4.92 -2.30
N THR A 21 -8.73 -4.25 -1.76
CA THR A 21 -8.75 -3.86 -0.34
C THR A 21 -8.83 -5.10 0.54
N ALA A 22 -9.71 -6.05 0.22
CA ALA A 22 -9.78 -7.32 0.95
C ALA A 22 -8.45 -8.10 0.89
N ALA A 23 -7.81 -8.16 -0.27
CA ALA A 23 -6.49 -8.76 -0.42
C ALA A 23 -5.43 -8.04 0.43
N ASN A 24 -5.34 -6.71 0.35
CA ASN A 24 -4.38 -5.93 1.12
C ASN A 24 -4.62 -6.01 2.63
N VAL A 25 -5.87 -6.08 3.08
CA VAL A 25 -6.20 -6.28 4.50
C VAL A 25 -5.73 -7.66 4.96
N TYR A 26 -6.00 -8.71 4.19
CA TYR A 26 -5.53 -10.07 4.50
C TYR A 26 -3.99 -10.14 4.56
N PHE A 27 -3.31 -9.63 3.55
CA PHE A 27 -1.85 -9.66 3.51
C PHE A 27 -1.20 -8.74 4.53
N GLY A 28 -1.77 -7.57 4.79
CA GLY A 28 -1.25 -6.68 5.79
C GLY A 28 -1.44 -7.22 7.21
N LEU A 29 -2.53 -7.93 7.50
CA LEU A 29 -2.71 -8.61 8.79
C LEU A 29 -1.86 -9.88 8.92
N LYS A 30 -1.69 -10.64 7.83
CA LYS A 30 -0.96 -11.92 7.85
C LYS A 30 0.56 -11.76 7.76
N ALA A 31 1.02 -10.91 6.85
CA ALA A 31 2.43 -10.72 6.50
C ALA A 31 2.98 -9.36 6.94
N GLY A 32 2.14 -8.43 7.44
CA GLY A 32 2.58 -7.09 7.83
C GLY A 32 2.90 -6.18 6.64
N LEU A 33 2.56 -6.59 5.40
CA LEU A 33 2.89 -5.89 4.17
C LEU A 33 1.65 -5.68 3.30
N THR A 34 1.54 -4.49 2.72
CA THR A 34 0.57 -4.14 1.68
C THR A 34 1.28 -3.92 0.35
N PHE A 35 0.61 -4.14 -0.77
CA PHE A 35 1.20 -3.95 -2.09
C PHE A 35 0.39 -2.96 -2.93
N SER A 36 1.07 -2.30 -3.86
CA SER A 36 0.39 -1.36 -4.75
C SER A 36 -0.55 -2.09 -5.71
N THR A 37 -1.75 -1.53 -5.87
CA THR A 37 -2.83 -2.09 -6.69
C THR A 37 -2.88 -1.47 -8.10
N SER A 38 -2.11 -0.42 -8.36
CA SER A 38 -2.27 0.43 -9.55
C SER A 38 -2.02 -0.31 -10.88
N ILE A 39 -0.91 -1.04 -11.02
CA ILE A 39 -0.57 -1.75 -12.28
C ILE A 39 -1.55 -2.89 -12.57
N PRO A 40 -1.84 -3.82 -11.64
CA PRO A 40 -2.82 -4.89 -11.89
C PRO A 40 -4.21 -4.34 -12.19
N ALA A 41 -4.64 -3.28 -11.47
CA ALA A 41 -5.92 -2.65 -11.71
C ALA A 41 -6.03 -2.05 -13.11
N ALA A 42 -4.99 -1.39 -13.61
CA ALA A 42 -4.96 -0.85 -14.97
C ALA A 42 -5.13 -1.95 -16.02
N VAL A 43 -4.42 -3.08 -15.88
CA VAL A 43 -4.51 -4.23 -16.80
C VAL A 43 -5.90 -4.88 -16.77
N ILE A 44 -6.45 -5.13 -15.58
CA ILE A 44 -7.79 -5.71 -15.41
C ILE A 44 -8.86 -4.78 -15.99
N SER A 45 -8.75 -3.48 -15.71
CA SER A 45 -9.66 -2.47 -16.23
C SER A 45 -9.64 -2.39 -17.76
N MET A 46 -8.46 -2.46 -18.40
CA MET A 46 -8.38 -2.55 -19.88
C MET A 46 -9.14 -3.75 -20.41
N ALA A 47 -8.89 -4.92 -19.81
CA ALA A 47 -9.50 -6.16 -20.28
C ALA A 47 -11.04 -6.09 -20.22
N ILE A 48 -11.58 -5.52 -19.15
CA ILE A 48 -13.03 -5.34 -18.97
C ILE A 48 -13.56 -4.27 -19.93
N LEU A 49 -12.91 -3.10 -19.99
CA LEU A 49 -13.35 -1.97 -20.82
C LEU A 49 -13.21 -2.25 -22.32
N ARG A 50 -12.34 -3.18 -22.73
CA ARG A 50 -12.17 -3.63 -24.12
C ARG A 50 -13.43 -4.26 -24.72
N GLY A 51 -14.37 -4.73 -23.89
CA GLY A 51 -15.70 -5.16 -24.34
C GLY A 51 -16.60 -4.01 -24.82
N PHE A 52 -16.20 -2.75 -24.59
CA PHE A 52 -16.98 -1.55 -24.92
C PHE A 52 -16.28 -0.73 -26.01
N LYS A 53 -17.00 -0.42 -27.09
CA LYS A 53 -16.45 0.29 -28.26
C LYS A 53 -16.03 1.74 -27.98
N ASP A 54 -16.53 2.34 -26.90
CA ASP A 54 -16.30 3.75 -26.56
C ASP A 54 -15.33 3.92 -25.37
N ALA A 55 -14.54 2.90 -25.02
CA ALA A 55 -13.59 2.99 -23.92
C ALA A 55 -12.41 3.93 -24.28
N THR A 56 -11.96 4.73 -23.32
CA THR A 56 -10.83 5.66 -23.51
C THR A 56 -9.72 5.45 -22.49
N ILE A 57 -8.50 5.91 -22.81
CA ILE A 57 -7.38 5.97 -21.86
C ILE A 57 -7.79 6.71 -20.59
N GLN A 58 -8.50 7.84 -20.73
CA GLN A 58 -8.89 8.65 -19.59
C GLN A 58 -9.87 7.91 -18.67
N GLU A 59 -10.85 7.20 -19.24
CA GLU A 59 -11.77 6.38 -18.45
C GLU A 59 -11.03 5.30 -17.66
N ASN A 60 -10.08 4.63 -18.30
CA ASN A 60 -9.28 3.60 -17.64
C ASN A 60 -8.35 4.17 -16.55
N ASN A 61 -7.78 5.36 -16.79
CA ASN A 61 -7.03 6.10 -15.77
C ASN A 61 -7.89 6.42 -14.55
N ILE A 62 -9.18 6.77 -14.74
CA ILE A 62 -10.11 6.93 -13.61
C ILE A 62 -10.28 5.61 -12.85
N VAL A 63 -10.52 4.49 -13.54
CA VAL A 63 -10.64 3.17 -12.89
C VAL A 63 -9.40 2.84 -12.05
N GLN A 64 -8.21 3.03 -12.63
CA GLN A 64 -6.92 2.84 -11.93
C GLN A 64 -6.80 3.76 -10.71
N THR A 65 -7.19 5.03 -10.85
CA THR A 65 -7.11 6.01 -9.75
C THR A 65 -8.02 5.59 -8.59
N VAL A 66 -9.24 5.14 -8.88
CA VAL A 66 -10.14 4.60 -7.84
C VAL A 66 -9.53 3.36 -7.19
N ALA A 67 -9.02 2.42 -8.00
CA ALA A 67 -8.41 1.19 -7.52
C ALA A 67 -7.13 1.41 -6.68
N SER A 68 -6.36 2.46 -6.97
CA SER A 68 -5.16 2.81 -6.20
C SER A 68 -5.48 3.15 -4.75
N ALA A 69 -6.69 3.64 -4.46
CA ALA A 69 -7.15 3.92 -3.10
C ALA A 69 -7.22 2.66 -2.22
N ALA A 70 -7.34 1.46 -2.81
CA ALA A 70 -7.38 0.20 -2.07
C ALA A 70 -6.15 0.01 -1.17
N GLY A 71 -4.96 0.30 -1.71
CA GLY A 71 -3.70 0.16 -0.99
C GLY A 71 -3.60 1.15 0.18
N THR A 72 -3.90 2.42 -0.07
CA THR A 72 -3.75 3.48 0.95
C THR A 72 -4.79 3.34 2.06
N LEU A 73 -6.05 3.07 1.74
CA LEU A 73 -7.11 2.88 2.72
C LEU A 73 -6.92 1.62 3.57
N SER A 74 -6.29 0.57 3.02
CA SER A 74 -5.99 -0.65 3.78
C SER A 74 -5.04 -0.43 4.95
N SER A 75 -4.29 0.68 4.99
CA SER A 75 -3.38 1.03 6.10
C SER A 75 -4.10 1.14 7.46
N ILE A 76 -5.43 1.23 7.45
CA ILE A 76 -6.27 1.19 8.66
C ILE A 76 -6.05 -0.07 9.51
N ILE A 77 -5.58 -1.16 8.90
CA ILE A 77 -5.22 -2.42 9.60
C ILE A 77 -4.09 -2.25 10.62
N PHE A 78 -3.30 -1.18 10.53
CA PHE A 78 -2.26 -0.89 11.52
C PHE A 78 -2.78 -0.05 12.68
N VAL A 79 -3.87 0.70 12.47
CA VAL A 79 -4.41 1.64 13.45
C VAL A 79 -5.46 0.97 14.33
N LEU A 80 -6.49 0.33 13.75
CA LEU A 80 -7.61 -0.18 14.54
C LEU A 80 -7.21 -1.31 15.49
N PRO A 81 -6.40 -2.31 15.10
CA PRO A 81 -5.89 -3.28 16.06
C PRO A 81 -5.02 -2.63 17.14
N GLY A 82 -4.27 -1.58 16.79
CA GLY A 82 -3.47 -0.80 17.75
C GLY A 82 -4.33 -0.14 18.84
N LEU A 83 -5.49 0.42 18.47
CA LEU A 83 -6.44 1.01 19.43
C LEU A 83 -6.96 -0.03 20.43
N ILE A 84 -7.23 -1.25 19.96
CA ILE A 84 -7.67 -2.35 20.83
C ILE A 84 -6.53 -2.84 21.72
N MET A 85 -5.31 -2.95 21.18
CA MET A 85 -4.15 -3.37 21.95
C MET A 85 -3.80 -2.40 23.09
N ILE A 86 -4.09 -1.10 22.93
CA ILE A 86 -3.91 -0.07 23.97
C ILE A 86 -5.09 -0.06 24.97
N GLY A 87 -6.17 -0.77 24.67
CA GLY A 87 -7.37 -0.84 25.50
C GLY A 87 -8.33 0.35 25.31
N TRP A 88 -8.13 1.16 24.26
CA TRP A 88 -9.02 2.27 23.93
C TRP A 88 -10.37 1.79 23.40
N TRP A 89 -10.34 0.74 22.57
CA TRP A 89 -11.53 0.03 22.11
C TRP A 89 -11.58 -1.38 22.68
N THR A 90 -12.75 -1.80 23.16
CA THR A 90 -12.98 -3.17 23.63
C THR A 90 -13.51 -4.09 22.52
N GLU A 91 -14.16 -3.52 21.50
CA GLU A 91 -14.70 -4.23 20.34
C GLU A 91 -14.42 -3.45 19.05
N PHE A 92 -14.79 -4.04 17.89
CA PHE A 92 -14.76 -3.36 16.59
C PHE A 92 -16.15 -2.87 16.19
N PRO A 93 -16.59 -1.67 16.63
CA PRO A 93 -17.86 -1.12 16.20
C PRO A 93 -17.85 -0.83 14.69
N PHE A 94 -18.69 -1.54 13.94
CA PHE A 94 -18.75 -1.44 12.48
C PHE A 94 -19.00 0.00 12.01
N TRP A 95 -20.02 0.67 12.58
CA TRP A 95 -20.41 2.01 12.13
C TRP A 95 -19.38 3.08 12.46
N THR A 96 -18.76 3.02 13.65
CA THR A 96 -17.67 3.92 14.04
C THR A 96 -16.48 3.72 13.10
N SER A 97 -16.09 2.47 12.87
CA SER A 97 -14.99 2.13 11.95
C SER A 97 -15.30 2.58 10.52
N PHE A 98 -16.53 2.37 10.06
CA PHE A 98 -17.00 2.81 8.74
C PHE A 98 -16.89 4.32 8.57
N TRP A 99 -17.39 5.10 9.53
CA TRP A 99 -17.33 6.55 9.47
C TRP A 99 -15.91 7.09 9.59
N ILE A 100 -15.06 6.50 10.43
CA ILE A 100 -13.63 6.86 10.51
C ILE A 100 -12.95 6.59 9.17
N CYS A 101 -13.16 5.43 8.56
CA CYS A 101 -12.60 5.10 7.24
C CYS A 101 -13.14 6.00 6.13
N ALA A 102 -14.44 6.28 6.12
CA ALA A 102 -15.07 7.13 5.11
C ALA A 102 -14.55 8.57 5.19
N LEU A 103 -14.55 9.16 6.40
CA LEU A 103 -14.05 10.52 6.63
C LEU A 103 -12.53 10.60 6.40
N GLY A 104 -11.78 9.60 6.85
CA GLY A 104 -10.34 9.50 6.60
C GLY A 104 -9.99 9.39 5.12
N GLY A 105 -10.80 8.63 4.35
CA GLY A 105 -10.67 8.52 2.90
C GLY A 105 -10.96 9.85 2.19
N ILE A 106 -12.03 10.55 2.59
CA ILE A 106 -12.34 11.89 2.07
C ILE A 106 -11.19 12.86 2.37
N LEU A 107 -10.67 12.86 3.59
CA LEU A 107 -9.49 13.65 3.96
C LEU A 107 -8.28 13.34 3.09
N GLY A 108 -7.98 12.05 2.86
CA GLY A 108 -6.88 11.63 1.99
C GLY A 108 -7.02 12.19 0.57
N VAL A 109 -8.21 12.10 -0.02
CA VAL A 109 -8.49 12.67 -1.36
C VAL A 109 -8.33 14.19 -1.35
N MET A 110 -8.80 14.89 -0.32
CA MET A 110 -8.66 16.34 -0.19
C MET A 110 -7.18 16.77 -0.05
N TYR A 111 -6.40 16.06 0.77
CA TYR A 111 -4.96 16.31 0.95
C TYR A 111 -4.12 15.99 -0.28
N SER A 112 -4.58 15.11 -1.17
CA SER A 112 -3.89 14.83 -2.43
C SER A 112 -3.74 16.09 -3.31
N ILE A 113 -4.67 17.05 -3.22
CA ILE A 113 -4.68 18.26 -4.04
C ILE A 113 -3.47 19.17 -3.77
N PRO A 114 -3.21 19.64 -2.53
CA PRO A 114 -2.02 20.43 -2.24
C PRO A 114 -0.73 19.62 -2.38
N LEU A 115 -0.75 18.33 -2.00
CA LEU A 115 0.43 17.47 -2.06
C LEU A 115 0.87 17.18 -3.49
N ARG A 116 -0.06 17.00 -4.43
CA ARG A 116 0.25 16.79 -5.84
C ARG A 116 1.10 17.93 -6.40
N ARG A 117 0.85 19.16 -5.97
CA ARG A 117 1.63 20.31 -6.43
C ARG A 117 3.07 20.28 -5.94
N ALA A 118 3.23 20.03 -4.65
CA ALA A 118 4.55 19.97 -4.01
C ALA A 118 5.39 18.80 -4.51
N LEU A 119 4.76 17.63 -4.64
CA LEU A 119 5.47 16.39 -4.88
C LEU A 119 5.58 16.11 -6.37
N VAL A 120 4.54 16.35 -7.17
CA VAL A 120 4.51 15.94 -8.59
C VAL A 120 4.97 17.06 -9.52
N THR A 121 4.36 18.25 -9.42
CA THR A 121 4.61 19.31 -10.40
C THR A 121 5.84 20.16 -10.12
N GLN A 122 6.26 20.28 -8.85
CA GLN A 122 7.34 21.17 -8.41
C GLN A 122 8.50 20.43 -7.73
N SER A 123 8.69 19.14 -8.05
CA SER A 123 9.75 18.34 -7.46
C SER A 123 10.32 17.35 -8.47
N ASP A 124 11.63 17.14 -8.40
CA ASP A 124 12.39 16.24 -9.27
C ASP A 124 12.31 14.76 -8.80
N LEU A 125 11.25 14.38 -8.11
CA LEU A 125 11.08 12.99 -7.65
C LEU A 125 10.84 12.07 -8.85
N PRO A 126 11.59 10.96 -8.98
CA PRO A 126 11.29 9.96 -9.99
C PRO A 126 9.95 9.30 -9.64
N TYR A 127 9.02 9.25 -10.61
CA TYR A 127 7.70 8.64 -10.50
C TYR A 127 7.63 7.27 -11.19
N PRO A 128 8.46 6.28 -10.81
CA PRO A 128 8.64 5.05 -11.60
C PRO A 128 7.33 4.27 -11.75
N GLU A 129 6.56 4.13 -10.68
CA GLU A 129 5.29 3.39 -10.71
C GLU A 129 4.22 4.12 -11.52
N GLY A 130 4.07 5.43 -11.33
CA GLY A 130 3.11 6.25 -12.08
C GLY A 130 3.43 6.26 -13.57
N VAL A 131 4.71 6.36 -13.93
CA VAL A 131 5.19 6.27 -15.32
C VAL A 131 4.92 4.88 -15.89
N ALA A 132 5.22 3.81 -15.15
CA ALA A 132 4.94 2.44 -15.59
C ALA A 132 3.44 2.20 -15.81
N CYS A 133 2.58 2.68 -14.90
CA CYS A 133 1.12 2.59 -15.08
C CYS A 133 0.65 3.36 -16.32
N ALA A 134 1.17 4.57 -16.51
CA ALA A 134 0.83 5.38 -17.68
C ALA A 134 1.26 4.69 -18.98
N GLU A 135 2.41 4.04 -19.00
CA GLU A 135 2.90 3.31 -20.16
C GLU A 135 2.05 2.07 -20.45
N VAL A 136 1.66 1.32 -19.41
CA VAL A 136 0.69 0.22 -19.54
C VAL A 136 -0.63 0.74 -20.10
N LEU A 137 -1.15 1.88 -19.59
CA LEU A 137 -2.37 2.54 -20.08
C LEU A 137 -2.30 2.94 -21.55
N LYS A 138 -1.16 3.47 -22.01
CA LYS A 138 -0.95 3.84 -23.42
C LYS A 138 -0.90 2.60 -24.31
N VAL A 139 -0.01 1.66 -24.00
CA VAL A 139 0.17 0.42 -24.78
C VAL A 139 -1.15 -0.36 -24.88
N GLY A 140 -1.94 -0.39 -23.81
CA GLY A 140 -3.21 -1.10 -23.79
C GLY A 140 -4.39 -0.41 -24.49
N SER A 141 -4.27 0.87 -24.86
CA SER A 141 -5.37 1.66 -25.40
C SER A 141 -5.11 2.25 -26.79
N SER A 142 -3.94 2.01 -27.39
CA SER A 142 -3.67 2.27 -28.81
C SER A 142 -4.54 1.34 -29.69
N GLY A 143 -5.85 1.63 -29.72
CA GLY A 143 -6.86 0.99 -30.55
C GLY A 143 -7.12 1.73 -31.86
N ASP A 144 -6.42 2.83 -32.14
CA ASP A 144 -6.46 3.52 -33.44
C ASP A 144 -5.51 2.81 -34.43
N SER A 145 -6.04 1.71 -34.98
CA SER A 145 -5.85 1.21 -36.36
C SER A 145 -4.45 0.96 -36.98
N GLU A 146 -3.30 1.07 -36.31
CA GLU A 146 -2.01 0.87 -37.02
C GLU A 146 -1.00 -0.17 -36.52
N HIS A 147 -1.11 -0.76 -35.32
CA HIS A 147 -0.10 -1.75 -34.88
C HIS A 147 -0.69 -3.00 -34.19
N ALA A 148 -0.77 -4.10 -34.94
CA ALA A 148 -1.21 -5.41 -34.46
C ALA A 148 -0.32 -5.99 -33.33
N SER A 149 0.93 -5.54 -33.22
CA SER A 149 1.88 -5.93 -32.16
C SER A 149 1.50 -5.40 -30.78
N GLU A 150 0.79 -4.27 -30.67
CA GLU A 150 0.41 -3.68 -29.37
C GLU A 150 -0.82 -4.36 -28.75
N VAL A 151 -1.69 -4.91 -29.60
CA VAL A 151 -2.88 -5.69 -29.22
C VAL A 151 -2.53 -7.00 -28.50
N GLU A 152 -1.38 -7.57 -28.83
CA GLU A 152 -0.84 -8.80 -28.24
C GLU A 152 -0.40 -8.58 -26.79
N HIS A 153 0.15 -7.40 -26.47
CA HIS A 153 0.69 -7.08 -25.14
C HIS A 153 -0.41 -6.92 -24.07
N GLY A 154 -1.54 -6.27 -24.39
CA GLY A 154 -2.68 -6.18 -23.47
C GLY A 154 -3.31 -7.55 -23.18
N ARG A 155 -3.32 -8.45 -24.18
CA ARG A 155 -3.80 -9.83 -24.03
C ARG A 155 -2.82 -10.67 -23.22
N ALA A 156 -1.52 -10.48 -23.43
CA ALA A 156 -0.46 -11.13 -22.66
C ALA A 156 -0.52 -10.73 -21.19
N GLY A 157 -0.73 -9.43 -20.87
CA GLY A 157 -0.92 -8.96 -19.50
C GLY A 157 -2.12 -9.61 -18.81
N LEU A 158 -3.28 -9.68 -19.49
CA LEU A 158 -4.46 -10.36 -18.96
C LEU A 158 -4.22 -11.87 -18.77
N LEU A 159 -3.59 -12.53 -19.74
CA LEU A 159 -3.26 -13.96 -19.65
C LEU A 159 -2.28 -14.22 -18.50
N ALA A 160 -1.32 -13.33 -18.27
CA ALA A 160 -0.41 -13.43 -17.13
C ALA A 160 -1.16 -13.30 -15.80
N VAL A 161 -2.10 -12.37 -15.68
CA VAL A 161 -2.95 -12.22 -14.48
C VAL A 161 -3.81 -13.47 -14.27
N LEU A 162 -4.43 -13.98 -15.33
CA LEU A 162 -5.30 -15.16 -15.26
C LEU A 162 -4.51 -16.42 -14.87
N TRP A 163 -3.44 -16.74 -15.61
CA TRP A 163 -2.60 -17.90 -15.34
C TRP A 163 -1.91 -17.78 -13.98
N GLY A 164 -1.41 -16.61 -13.62
CA GLY A 164 -0.83 -16.35 -12.30
C GLY A 164 -1.84 -16.60 -11.18
N SER A 165 -3.09 -16.15 -11.36
CA SER A 165 -4.16 -16.38 -10.38
C SER A 165 -4.52 -17.86 -10.25
N ILE A 166 -4.60 -18.60 -11.37
CA ILE A 166 -4.88 -20.04 -11.36
C ILE A 166 -3.74 -20.81 -10.69
N VAL A 167 -2.48 -20.55 -11.07
CA VAL A 167 -1.30 -21.21 -10.48
C VAL A 167 -1.21 -20.92 -8.98
N ALA A 168 -1.43 -19.66 -8.57
CA ALA A 168 -1.45 -19.29 -7.17
C ALA A 168 -2.59 -19.98 -6.38
N ALA A 169 -3.78 -20.09 -6.97
CA ALA A 169 -4.92 -20.77 -6.36
C ALA A 169 -4.65 -22.28 -6.19
N VAL A 170 -4.14 -22.94 -7.22
CA VAL A 170 -3.77 -24.37 -7.17
C VAL A 170 -2.70 -24.60 -6.10
N PHE A 171 -1.66 -23.77 -6.07
CA PHE A 171 -0.62 -23.87 -5.04
C PHE A 171 -1.18 -23.66 -3.63
N ALA A 172 -2.08 -22.68 -3.44
CA ALA A 172 -2.72 -22.45 -2.15
C ALA A 172 -3.51 -23.66 -1.67
N VAL A 173 -4.22 -24.34 -2.58
CA VAL A 173 -4.93 -25.60 -2.28
C VAL A 173 -3.95 -26.72 -1.91
N VAL A 174 -2.87 -26.89 -2.67
CA VAL A 174 -1.85 -27.92 -2.40
C VAL A 174 -1.19 -27.71 -1.03
N VAL A 175 -0.82 -26.47 -0.70
CA VAL A 175 -0.23 -26.10 0.61
C VAL A 175 -1.23 -26.31 1.75
N GLN A 176 -2.49 -25.90 1.59
CA GLN A 176 -3.51 -26.11 2.62
C GLN A 176 -3.86 -27.59 2.84
N THR A 177 -3.69 -28.44 1.81
CA THR A 177 -3.88 -29.89 1.93
C THR A 177 -2.72 -30.58 2.67
N GLN A 178 -1.67 -29.83 3.09
CA GLN A 178 -0.50 -30.33 3.81
C GLN A 178 0.23 -31.48 3.07
N LEU A 179 0.07 -31.57 1.75
CA LEU A 179 0.75 -32.57 0.91
C LEU A 179 2.26 -32.31 0.81
N PHE A 180 2.70 -31.08 1.13
CA PHE A 180 4.09 -30.64 1.22
C PHE A 180 4.29 -29.78 2.47
N ALA A 181 5.44 -29.92 3.14
CA ALA A 181 5.86 -28.98 4.19
C ALA A 181 6.10 -27.61 3.55
N ALA A 182 5.31 -26.61 3.94
CA ALA A 182 5.40 -25.25 3.41
C ALA A 182 6.40 -24.37 4.19
N ASP A 183 6.82 -24.87 5.35
CA ASP A 183 7.73 -24.20 6.26
C ASP A 183 8.88 -25.12 6.68
N VAL A 184 10.07 -24.55 6.79
CA VAL A 184 11.22 -25.15 7.47
C VAL A 184 11.63 -24.19 8.56
N ALA A 185 11.16 -24.47 9.77
CA ALA A 185 11.53 -23.76 10.97
C ALA A 185 12.41 -24.63 11.87
N GLN A 186 13.57 -24.12 12.28
CA GLN A 186 14.44 -24.76 13.25
C GLN A 186 15.01 -23.73 14.21
N THR A 187 15.03 -24.10 15.49
CA THR A 187 15.66 -23.31 16.55
C THR A 187 16.77 -24.14 17.17
N PHE A 188 17.92 -23.51 17.37
CA PHE A 188 19.12 -24.18 17.88
C PHE A 188 19.82 -23.30 18.90
N ARG A 189 20.52 -23.96 19.82
CA ARG A 189 21.32 -23.28 20.83
C ARG A 189 22.71 -22.99 20.30
N ILE A 190 23.23 -21.82 20.63
CA ILE A 190 24.57 -21.36 20.27
C ILE A 190 25.42 -21.30 21.53
N GLY A 191 26.36 -22.23 21.64
CA GLY A 191 27.31 -22.29 22.75
C GLY A 191 26.70 -22.72 24.10
N LYS A 192 27.48 -22.55 25.17
CA LYS A 192 27.17 -23.09 26.51
C LYS A 192 26.42 -22.11 27.43
N ARG A 193 26.21 -20.86 26.99
CA ARG A 193 25.62 -19.76 27.79
C ARG A 193 24.12 -19.56 27.56
N GLY A 194 23.42 -20.55 27.00
CA GLY A 194 21.97 -20.47 26.77
C GLY A 194 21.53 -19.57 25.61
N ALA A 195 22.46 -19.08 24.77
CA ALA A 195 22.09 -18.32 23.58
C ALA A 195 21.30 -19.20 22.60
N VAL A 196 20.24 -18.64 22.01
CA VAL A 196 19.40 -19.34 21.03
C VAL A 196 19.24 -18.50 19.78
N SER A 197 19.26 -19.15 18.63
CA SER A 197 18.86 -18.57 17.34
C SER A 197 17.95 -19.55 16.61
N GLY A 198 17.38 -19.10 15.51
CA GLY A 198 16.59 -19.94 14.64
C GLY A 198 16.33 -19.28 13.30
N TYR A 199 15.79 -20.06 12.39
CA TYR A 199 15.28 -19.59 11.11
C TYR A 199 13.89 -20.18 10.89
N ASP A 200 13.08 -19.43 10.16
CA ASP A 200 11.76 -19.83 9.70
C ASP A 200 11.66 -19.47 8.22
N PHE A 201 11.80 -20.48 7.37
CA PHE A 201 11.64 -20.33 5.93
C PHE A 201 10.25 -20.79 5.54
N PHE A 202 9.40 -19.84 5.18
CA PHE A 202 8.05 -20.11 4.69
C PHE A 202 7.96 -19.86 3.19
N LEU A 203 7.56 -20.88 2.43
CA LEU A 203 7.32 -20.76 0.99
C LEU A 203 5.92 -20.22 0.72
N SER A 204 5.85 -19.05 0.09
CA SER A 204 4.58 -18.46 -0.32
C SER A 204 4.70 -17.79 -1.68
N PHE A 205 3.93 -18.25 -2.67
CA PHE A 205 3.83 -17.56 -3.96
C PHE A 205 3.27 -16.15 -3.83
N ALA A 206 2.47 -15.88 -2.80
CA ALA A 206 2.03 -14.52 -2.54
C ALA A 206 3.19 -13.62 -2.07
N LEU A 207 4.02 -14.08 -1.12
CA LEU A 207 5.21 -13.33 -0.70
C LEU A 207 6.24 -13.20 -1.83
N LEU A 208 6.38 -14.23 -2.68
CA LEU A 208 7.24 -14.18 -3.85
C LEU A 208 6.74 -13.13 -4.86
N GLY A 209 5.43 -13.08 -5.12
CA GLY A 209 4.81 -12.04 -5.96
C GLY A 209 4.99 -10.63 -5.38
N ILE A 210 4.72 -10.45 -4.08
CA ILE A 210 4.95 -9.16 -3.38
C ILE A 210 6.42 -8.76 -3.47
N GLY A 211 7.37 -9.69 -3.25
CA GLY A 211 8.80 -9.41 -3.37
C GLY A 211 9.21 -8.91 -4.76
N HIS A 212 8.57 -9.43 -5.81
CA HIS A 212 8.80 -8.98 -7.19
C HIS A 212 8.24 -7.57 -7.44
N LEU A 213 7.13 -7.21 -6.79
CA LEU A 213 6.52 -5.88 -6.91
C LEU A 213 7.29 -4.80 -6.12
N VAL A 214 7.73 -5.13 -4.91
CA VAL A 214 8.40 -4.17 -4.01
C VAL A 214 9.88 -4.00 -4.37
N GLY A 215 10.49 -5.01 -4.99
CA GLY A 215 11.84 -4.95 -5.53
C GLY A 215 12.93 -5.32 -4.53
N LEU A 216 14.16 -5.42 -5.05
CA LEU A 216 15.30 -5.97 -4.32
C LEU A 216 15.75 -5.09 -3.14
N SER A 217 15.61 -3.77 -3.25
CA SER A 217 16.02 -2.83 -2.20
C SER A 217 15.29 -3.06 -0.89
N VAL A 218 13.97 -3.24 -0.94
CA VAL A 218 13.16 -3.53 0.26
C VAL A 218 13.40 -4.96 0.74
N GLY A 219 13.53 -5.93 -0.17
CA GLY A 219 13.88 -7.31 0.18
C GLY A 219 15.20 -7.41 0.96
N ILE A 220 16.24 -6.69 0.53
CA ILE A 220 17.52 -6.62 1.24
C ILE A 220 17.35 -5.94 2.61
N ALA A 221 16.59 -4.84 2.68
CA ALA A 221 16.35 -4.16 3.96
C ALA A 221 15.65 -5.08 4.98
N MET A 222 14.66 -5.86 4.53
CA MET A 222 14.00 -6.88 5.36
C MET A 222 14.94 -8.00 5.78
N LEU A 223 15.79 -8.48 4.86
CA LEU A 223 16.80 -9.50 5.17
C LEU A 223 17.79 -9.01 6.23
N ILE A 224 18.27 -7.77 6.10
CA ILE A 224 19.12 -7.13 7.12
C ILE A 224 18.38 -7.04 8.45
N GLY A 225 17.10 -6.64 8.44
CA GLY A 225 16.25 -6.64 9.65
C GLY A 225 16.13 -8.01 10.30
N ALA A 226 15.95 -9.07 9.51
CA ALA A 226 15.91 -10.45 9.99
C ALA A 226 17.25 -10.90 10.57
N LEU A 227 18.37 -10.55 9.93
CA LEU A 227 19.72 -10.83 10.45
C LEU A 227 20.01 -10.10 11.76
N ILE A 228 19.60 -8.83 11.87
CA ILE A 228 19.74 -8.06 13.12
C ILE A 228 18.87 -8.68 14.22
N GLY A 229 17.63 -9.05 13.90
CA GLY A 229 16.69 -9.61 14.88
C GLY A 229 17.07 -11.02 15.33
N TRP A 230 17.10 -11.98 14.40
CA TRP A 230 17.30 -13.40 14.68
C TRP A 230 18.77 -13.82 14.71
N GLY A 231 19.62 -13.17 13.92
CA GLY A 231 21.05 -13.46 13.89
C GLY A 231 21.82 -12.86 15.07
N TRP A 232 21.43 -11.67 15.54
CA TRP A 232 22.11 -11.00 16.66
C TRP A 232 21.21 -10.78 17.88
N GLY A 233 20.03 -10.19 17.72
CA GLY A 233 19.16 -9.77 18.83
C GLY A 233 18.71 -10.94 19.71
N VAL A 234 18.10 -11.98 19.14
CA VAL A 234 17.63 -13.15 19.90
C VAL A 234 18.79 -13.86 20.60
N PRO A 235 19.92 -14.18 19.95
CA PRO A 235 21.08 -14.76 20.63
C PRO A 235 21.65 -13.90 21.74
N HIS A 236 21.75 -12.59 21.52
CA HIS A 236 22.31 -11.65 22.50
C HIS A 236 21.47 -11.60 23.78
N TYR A 237 20.15 -11.40 23.65
CA TYR A 237 19.28 -11.30 24.82
C TYR A 237 19.04 -12.64 25.52
N SER A 238 19.01 -13.77 24.79
CA SER A 238 18.91 -15.10 25.40
C SER A 238 20.19 -15.49 26.15
N ALA A 239 21.36 -15.09 25.64
CA ALA A 239 22.64 -15.29 26.34
C ALA A 239 22.72 -14.51 27.66
N ILE A 240 22.13 -13.32 27.72
CA ILE A 240 22.07 -12.50 28.95
C ILE A 240 21.12 -13.15 29.97
N ALA A 241 20.02 -13.74 29.52
CA ALA A 241 19.09 -14.46 30.40
C ALA A 241 19.72 -15.72 31.01
N GLY A 242 20.64 -16.38 30.28
CA GLY A 242 21.42 -17.52 30.79
C GLY A 242 20.60 -18.80 31.02
N ASP A 243 19.36 -18.87 30.52
CA ASP A 243 18.48 -20.02 30.70
C ASP A 243 18.88 -21.18 29.76
N VAL A 244 19.32 -22.27 30.37
CA VAL A 244 19.69 -23.52 29.70
C VAL A 244 18.70 -24.66 29.95
N THR A 245 17.63 -24.42 30.70
CA THR A 245 16.64 -25.44 31.05
C THR A 245 15.44 -25.43 30.10
N THR A 246 15.02 -24.25 29.66
CA THR A 246 13.85 -24.09 28.79
C THR A 246 14.12 -24.52 27.36
N ALA A 247 13.17 -25.19 26.70
CA ALA A 247 13.31 -25.62 25.31
C ALA A 247 13.72 -24.45 24.39
N ALA A 248 14.65 -24.70 23.47
CA ALA A 248 15.23 -23.66 22.60
C ALA A 248 14.15 -22.85 21.86
N ALA A 249 13.13 -23.51 21.32
CA ALA A 249 12.02 -22.85 20.63
C ALA A 249 11.26 -21.85 21.52
N GLN A 250 10.96 -22.24 22.76
CA GLN A 250 10.23 -21.39 23.71
C GLN A 250 11.08 -20.21 24.19
N LEU A 251 12.37 -20.45 24.46
CA LEU A 251 13.30 -19.38 24.85
C LEU A 251 13.53 -18.37 23.71
N ALA A 252 13.67 -18.86 22.48
CA ALA A 252 13.80 -17.99 21.30
C ALA A 252 12.56 -17.12 21.11
N GLN A 253 11.35 -17.71 21.18
CA GLN A 253 10.11 -16.98 20.95
C GLN A 253 9.78 -15.98 22.06
N SER A 254 10.04 -16.32 23.32
CA SER A 254 9.88 -15.39 24.46
C SER A 254 10.88 -14.24 24.37
N THR A 255 12.14 -14.51 24.05
CA THR A 255 13.16 -13.48 23.86
C THR A 255 12.81 -12.55 22.69
N TRP A 256 12.37 -13.11 21.58
CA TRP A 256 11.95 -12.32 20.42
C TRP A 256 10.77 -11.40 20.76
N SER A 257 9.71 -11.94 21.35
CA SER A 257 8.48 -11.19 21.65
C SER A 257 8.67 -10.12 22.74
N HIS A 258 9.43 -10.40 23.80
CA HIS A 258 9.58 -9.48 24.93
C HIS A 258 10.79 -8.54 24.84
N LYS A 259 11.76 -8.79 23.96
CA LYS A 259 12.96 -7.94 23.82
C LYS A 259 13.12 -7.42 22.41
N VAL A 260 13.35 -8.32 21.45
CA VAL A 260 13.70 -7.93 20.06
C VAL A 260 12.56 -7.16 19.39
N ARG A 261 11.30 -7.57 19.61
CA ARG A 261 10.13 -6.89 19.05
C ARG A 261 10.00 -5.44 19.54
N PHE A 262 10.35 -5.14 20.79
CA PHE A 262 10.31 -3.77 21.31
C PHE A 262 11.44 -2.91 20.74
N VAL A 263 12.62 -3.48 20.50
CA VAL A 263 13.71 -2.78 19.77
C VAL A 263 13.26 -2.45 18.35
N GLY A 264 12.63 -3.40 17.66
CA GLY A 264 12.02 -3.17 16.35
C GLY A 264 10.94 -2.08 16.36
N ALA A 265 10.04 -2.10 17.35
CA ALA A 265 9.03 -1.07 17.52
C ALA A 265 9.65 0.32 17.75
N GLY A 266 10.73 0.41 18.54
CA GLY A 266 11.49 1.65 18.72
C GLY A 266 12.10 2.17 17.41
N ALA A 267 12.70 1.28 16.61
CA ALA A 267 13.25 1.65 15.30
C ALA A 267 12.16 2.16 14.34
N ILE A 268 10.98 1.56 14.33
CA ILE A 268 9.81 2.03 13.57
C ILE A 268 9.35 3.41 14.08
N GLY A 269 9.32 3.62 15.39
CA GLY A 269 8.97 4.92 15.97
C GLY A 269 9.92 6.04 15.55
N VAL A 270 11.23 5.79 15.62
CA VAL A 270 12.25 6.77 15.19
C VAL A 270 12.16 7.05 13.69
N SER A 271 11.97 6.02 12.85
CA SER A 271 11.85 6.20 11.40
C SER A 271 10.58 6.96 11.02
N ALA A 272 9.46 6.75 11.74
CA ALA A 272 8.22 7.50 11.54
C ALA A 272 8.40 8.99 11.85
N ILE A 273 9.03 9.33 12.99
CA ILE A 273 9.33 10.72 13.35
C ILE A 273 10.24 11.37 12.31
N TRP A 274 11.31 10.68 11.92
CA TRP A 274 12.25 11.17 10.89
C TRP A 274 11.56 11.41 9.54
N THR A 275 10.66 10.51 9.15
CA THR A 275 9.88 10.64 7.91
C THR A 275 8.95 11.86 7.99
N LEU A 276 8.25 12.06 9.11
CA LEU A 276 7.40 13.23 9.33
C LEU A 276 8.21 14.53 9.25
N LEU A 277 9.40 14.58 9.86
CA LEU A 277 10.31 15.73 9.78
C LEU A 277 10.73 16.03 8.33
N LYS A 278 11.06 15.01 7.53
CA LYS A 278 11.39 15.19 6.11
C LYS A 278 10.21 15.67 5.28
N LEU A 279 8.98 15.28 5.65
CA LEU A 279 7.77 15.69 4.95
C LEU A 279 7.34 17.13 5.25
N VAL A 280 7.82 17.76 6.33
CA VAL A 280 7.47 19.16 6.67
C VAL A 280 7.75 20.11 5.51
N LYS A 281 8.95 20.03 4.91
CA LYS A 281 9.35 20.95 3.83
C LYS A 281 8.49 20.78 2.55
N PRO A 282 8.32 19.57 2.00
CA PRO A 282 7.42 19.34 0.87
C PRO A 282 5.96 19.72 1.16
N VAL A 283 5.44 19.43 2.35
CA VAL A 283 4.07 19.81 2.72
C VAL A 283 3.92 21.33 2.75
N ALA A 284 4.87 22.04 3.36
CA ALA A 284 4.87 23.49 3.44
C ALA A 284 4.97 24.15 2.05
N SER A 285 5.83 23.65 1.16
CA SER A 285 5.93 24.16 -0.21
C SER A 285 4.65 23.90 -1.01
N GLY A 286 4.01 22.75 -0.83
CA GLY A 286 2.75 22.40 -1.51
C GLY A 286 1.60 23.31 -1.09
N LEU A 287 1.48 23.57 0.21
CA LEU A 287 0.50 24.51 0.76
C LEU A 287 0.77 25.95 0.27
N ALA A 288 2.03 26.37 0.23
CA ALA A 288 2.41 27.69 -0.30
C ALA A 288 2.03 27.85 -1.79
N GLY A 289 2.32 26.84 -2.61
CA GLY A 289 1.96 26.81 -4.03
C GLY A 289 0.44 26.80 -4.25
N ALA A 290 -0.31 26.07 -3.43
CA ALA A 290 -1.77 26.05 -3.48
C ALA A 290 -2.38 27.42 -3.11
N MET A 291 -1.84 28.10 -2.09
CA MET A 291 -2.26 29.45 -1.71
C MET A 291 -1.93 30.49 -2.80
N ALA A 292 -0.76 30.39 -3.43
CA ALA A 292 -0.36 31.31 -4.51
C ALA A 292 -1.31 31.22 -5.71
N ALA A 293 -1.68 30.00 -6.12
CA ALA A 293 -2.64 29.81 -7.20
C ALA A 293 -4.06 30.26 -6.83
N ALA A 294 -4.48 30.07 -5.57
CA ALA A 294 -5.76 30.60 -5.10
C ALA A 294 -5.82 32.13 -5.19
N ARG A 295 -4.71 32.82 -4.86
CA ARG A 295 -4.57 34.27 -5.06
C ARG A 295 -4.62 34.66 -6.54
N ALA A 296 -3.93 33.93 -7.42
CA ALA A 296 -3.95 34.17 -8.86
C ALA A 296 -5.35 33.99 -9.48
N ARG A 297 -6.11 33.00 -9.00
CA ARG A 297 -7.51 32.76 -9.41
C ARG A 297 -8.44 33.89 -8.95
N LYS A 298 -8.26 34.38 -7.72
CA LYS A 298 -8.99 35.54 -7.18
C LYS A 298 -8.66 36.84 -7.94
N ALA A 299 -7.47 36.93 -8.54
CA ALA A 299 -7.05 38.05 -9.37
C ALA A 299 -7.52 37.97 -10.84
N GLY A 300 -8.45 37.06 -11.18
CA GLY A 300 -9.05 36.97 -12.52
C GLY A 300 -8.22 36.25 -13.58
N LYS A 301 -7.05 35.69 -13.24
CA LYS A 301 -6.18 34.94 -14.16
C LYS A 301 -6.46 33.43 -14.16
N GLY A 302 -7.72 33.05 -13.93
CA GLY A 302 -8.12 31.64 -13.78
C GLY A 302 -8.05 30.81 -15.07
N ASP A 303 -8.25 31.45 -16.22
CA ASP A 303 -8.31 30.77 -17.52
C ASP A 303 -6.93 30.54 -18.18
N THR A 304 -5.90 31.27 -17.77
CA THR A 304 -4.51 31.10 -18.24
C THR A 304 -3.78 29.95 -17.55
N LEU A 305 -4.40 29.30 -16.56
CA LEU A 305 -3.83 28.18 -15.83
C LEU A 305 -3.99 26.88 -16.67
N PRO A 306 -2.91 26.07 -16.83
CA PRO A 306 -2.98 24.75 -17.43
C PRO A 306 -4.13 23.91 -16.84
N ILE A 307 -4.68 22.98 -17.63
CA ILE A 307 -5.75 22.06 -17.17
C ILE A 307 -5.33 21.32 -15.89
N THR A 308 -4.03 21.01 -15.75
CA THR A 308 -3.41 20.38 -14.56
C THR A 308 -3.43 21.23 -13.30
N GLU A 309 -3.71 22.54 -13.41
CA GLU A 309 -3.75 23.50 -12.31
C GLU A 309 -5.17 23.95 -11.95
N ARG A 310 -6.20 23.47 -12.68
CA ARG A 310 -7.62 23.74 -12.43
C ARG A 310 -8.21 22.84 -11.34
N ASP A 311 -7.56 22.77 -10.18
CA ASP A 311 -8.04 22.00 -9.03
C ASP A 311 -9.27 22.60 -8.34
N ILE A 312 -9.87 21.83 -7.44
CA ILE A 312 -10.86 22.33 -6.47
C ILE A 312 -10.24 23.51 -5.70
N PRO A 313 -10.98 24.62 -5.49
CA PRO A 313 -10.47 25.77 -4.75
C PRO A 313 -9.99 25.38 -3.34
N ILE A 314 -8.81 25.88 -2.93
CA ILE A 314 -8.19 25.55 -1.64
C ILE A 314 -9.09 25.87 -0.43
N GLY A 315 -9.97 26.87 -0.57
CA GLY A 315 -10.96 27.20 0.46
C GLY A 315 -11.99 26.09 0.67
N VAL A 316 -12.44 25.44 -0.40
CA VAL A 316 -13.35 24.28 -0.32
C VAL A 316 -12.62 23.10 0.30
N VAL A 317 -11.37 22.86 -0.12
CA VAL A 317 -10.51 21.81 0.47
C VAL A 317 -10.37 22.02 1.98
N GLY A 318 -10.05 23.25 2.43
CA GLY A 318 -9.93 23.57 3.84
C GLY A 318 -11.23 23.39 4.63
N VAL A 319 -12.38 23.77 4.07
CA VAL A 319 -13.68 23.57 4.71
C VAL A 319 -14.02 22.09 4.83
N VAL A 320 -13.86 21.30 3.76
CA VAL A 320 -14.12 19.85 3.82
C VAL A 320 -13.17 19.19 4.82
N THR A 321 -11.90 19.58 4.85
CA THR A 321 -10.95 19.07 5.85
C THR A 321 -11.40 19.36 7.27
N LEU A 322 -11.80 20.59 7.59
CA LEU A 322 -12.30 20.94 8.93
C LEU A 322 -13.58 20.17 9.28
N VAL A 323 -14.52 20.06 8.34
CA VAL A 323 -15.78 19.32 8.53
C VAL A 323 -15.53 17.84 8.75
N CYS A 324 -14.54 17.23 8.11
CA CYS A 324 -14.19 15.83 8.32
C CYS A 324 -13.39 15.59 9.61
N MET A 325 -12.56 16.54 10.06
CA MET A 325 -11.78 16.40 11.30
C MET A 325 -12.65 16.40 12.56
N LEU A 326 -13.74 17.19 12.58
CA LEU A 326 -14.63 17.30 13.74
C LEU A 326 -15.27 15.96 14.15
N PRO A 327 -15.94 15.19 13.25
CA PRO A 327 -16.49 13.89 13.60
C PRO A 327 -15.41 12.85 13.86
N ILE A 328 -14.25 12.89 13.18
CA ILE A 328 -13.16 11.95 13.46
C ILE A 328 -12.66 12.12 14.90
N GLY A 329 -12.44 13.36 15.35
CA GLY A 329 -12.02 13.63 16.73
C GLY A 329 -13.09 13.36 17.79
N TRP A 330 -14.34 13.16 17.39
CA TRP A 330 -15.42 12.74 18.29
C TRP A 330 -15.61 11.21 18.32
N LEU A 331 -15.30 10.53 17.21
CA LEU A 331 -15.42 9.07 17.06
C LEU A 331 -14.19 8.29 17.56
N LEU A 332 -13.01 8.93 17.56
CA LEU A 332 -11.77 8.43 18.15
C LEU A 332 -11.67 8.89 19.60
#